data_AF-A0A1L9VCM1-F1
#
_entry.id   AF-A0A1L9VCM1-F1
#
_cell.length_a   1.000
_cell.length_b   1.000
_cell.length_c   1.000
_cell.angle_alpha   90.00
_cell.angle_beta   90.00
_cell.angle_gamma   90.00
#
_symmetry.space_group_name_H-M   'P 1'
#
loop_
_entity.id
_entity.type
_entity.pdbx_description
1 polymer ?
#
loop_
_entity_poly.entity_id
_entity_poly.type
_entity_poly.pdbx_seq_one_letter_code
_entity_poly.pdbx_strand_id
1 'polypeptide(L)'
;PKKRGVGLLADDGRYQWGDLTGREKVARATQQSVNFAVVCVGAVLTGGVFYLLWTEVISPNSKTWQFEKAVGRIKDDPRCTAVLGERGQIAAFGDSTGSRWSRNKPIATTVEKDNLGREHMKLSFHVEGPLNSGIVHVHSLKPQGSYEWEYLLLALDVKGHTRIVLERHTEKNPLSLLGVRWR
;
A
#
# COMPACT_ATOMS: atom_id res chain seq x y z
N PRO A 1 26.54 51.48 29.60
CA PRO A 1 25.43 50.51 29.78
C PRO A 1 25.76 49.21 29.03
N LYS A 2 25.80 48.07 29.74
CA LYS A 2 26.14 46.75 29.16
C LYS A 2 25.01 46.35 28.19
N LYS A 3 25.29 46.22 26.89
CA LYS A 3 24.30 45.82 25.89
C LYS A 3 23.76 44.43 26.26
N ARG A 4 22.45 44.33 26.48
CA ARG A 4 21.78 43.07 26.80
C ARG A 4 21.82 42.17 25.57
N GLY A 5 22.09 40.88 25.77
CA GLY A 5 22.28 39.89 24.70
C GLY A 5 20.98 39.37 24.10
N VAL A 6 19.96 40.23 23.96
CA VAL A 6 18.67 39.86 23.36
C VAL A 6 18.58 40.56 22.00
N GLY A 7 18.85 39.80 20.95
CA GLY A 7 18.76 40.24 19.56
C GLY A 7 18.08 39.18 18.71
N LEU A 8 17.75 39.55 17.47
CA LEU A 8 17.03 38.67 16.52
C LEU A 8 17.75 37.34 16.22
N LEU A 9 19.04 37.24 16.51
CA LEU A 9 19.90 36.09 16.22
C LEU A 9 20.47 35.40 17.47
N ALA A 10 20.35 36.02 18.64
CA ALA A 10 20.91 35.50 19.89
C ALA A 10 20.07 36.00 21.07
N ASP A 11 19.53 35.06 21.84
CA ASP A 11 18.82 35.31 23.08
C ASP A 11 19.31 34.26 24.09
N ASP A 12 19.88 34.72 25.19
CA ASP A 12 20.50 33.87 26.22
C ASP A 12 19.49 33.36 27.26
N GLY A 13 18.21 33.76 27.16
CA GLY A 13 17.13 33.32 28.03
C GLY A 13 17.24 33.81 29.48
N ARG A 14 18.23 34.65 29.80
CA ARG A 14 18.52 35.08 31.19
C ARG A 14 17.54 36.12 31.73
N TYR A 15 16.87 36.86 30.84
CA TYR A 15 15.93 37.92 31.20
C TYR A 15 14.48 37.44 31.08
N GLN A 16 13.66 37.69 32.11
CA GLN A 16 12.24 37.34 32.13
C GLN A 16 11.42 38.27 31.23
N TRP A 17 10.25 37.80 30.76
CA TRP A 17 9.37 38.55 29.84
C TRP A 17 9.04 39.97 30.32
N GLY A 18 8.90 40.18 31.64
CA GLY A 18 8.63 41.48 32.24
C GLY A 18 9.76 42.51 32.09
N ASP A 19 11.02 42.05 32.00
CA ASP A 19 12.23 42.90 32.04
C ASP A 19 12.71 43.37 30.66
N LEU A 20 12.06 42.91 29.59
CA LEU A 20 12.40 43.22 28.20
C LEU A 20 11.70 44.49 27.72
N THR A 21 12.45 45.31 26.99
CA THR A 21 11.90 46.46 26.26
C THR A 21 10.98 45.99 25.13
N GLY A 22 10.07 46.87 24.67
CA GLY A 22 9.12 46.53 23.60
C GLY A 22 9.79 45.98 22.32
N ARG A 23 11.00 46.46 21.99
CA ARG A 23 11.79 45.96 20.85
C ARG A 23 12.37 44.57 21.09
N GLU A 24 12.86 44.29 22.29
CA GLU A 24 13.41 42.97 22.66
C GLU A 24 12.31 41.90 22.74
N LYS A 25 11.09 42.27 23.19
CA LYS A 25 9.91 41.39 23.16
C LYS A 25 9.53 40.99 21.74
N VAL A 26 9.53 41.95 20.82
CA VAL A 26 9.26 41.67 19.40
C VAL A 26 10.34 40.75 18.83
N ALA A 27 11.62 41.00 19.12
CA ALA A 27 12.72 40.15 18.64
C ALA A 27 12.62 38.71 19.16
N ARG A 28 12.35 38.52 20.46
CA ARG A 28 12.13 37.19 21.06
C ARG A 28 10.91 36.49 20.46
N ALA A 29 9.80 37.21 20.26
CA ALA A 29 8.60 36.66 19.63
C ALA A 29 8.87 36.23 18.17
N THR A 30 9.65 37.01 17.41
CA THR A 30 10.05 36.66 16.04
C THR A 30 10.96 35.44 16.00
N GLN A 31 11.91 35.31 16.93
CA GLN A 31 12.78 34.13 16.99
C GLN A 31 11.99 32.86 17.35
N GLN A 32 11.07 32.96 18.32
CA GLN A 32 10.21 31.86 18.70
C GLN A 32 9.24 31.46 17.58
N SER A 33 8.71 32.43 16.82
CA SER A 33 7.84 32.13 15.67
C SER A 33 8.59 31.50 14.50
N VAL A 34 9.84 31.88 14.25
CA VAL A 34 10.68 31.25 13.22
C VAL A 34 11.01 29.81 13.60
N ASN A 35 11.41 29.54 14.84
CA ASN A 35 11.67 28.17 15.30
C ASN A 35 10.40 27.31 15.22
N PHE A 36 9.25 27.85 15.63
CA PHE A 36 7.97 27.17 15.51
C PHE A 36 7.60 26.89 14.04
N ALA A 37 7.81 27.85 13.14
CA ALA A 37 7.57 27.67 11.72
C ALA A 37 8.42 26.55 11.12
N VAL A 38 9.72 26.48 11.47
CA VAL A 38 10.61 25.39 11.04
C VAL A 38 10.11 24.03 11.53
N VAL A 39 9.66 23.94 12.79
CA VAL A 39 9.07 22.71 13.34
C VAL A 39 7.79 22.32 12.59
N CYS A 40 6.89 23.28 12.31
CA CYS A 40 5.67 23.02 11.54
C CYS A 40 5.99 22.53 10.12
N VAL A 41 6.94 23.15 9.43
CA VAL A 41 7.39 22.72 8.10
C VAL A 41 7.92 21.29 8.16
N GLY A 42 8.77 20.98 9.14
CA GLY A 42 9.28 19.62 9.35
C GLY A 42 8.17 18.59 9.61
N ALA A 43 7.18 18.95 10.42
CA ALA A 43 6.03 18.09 10.71
C ALA A 43 5.17 17.82 9.46
N VAL A 44 4.91 18.85 8.64
CA VAL A 44 4.15 18.69 7.38
C VAL A 44 4.89 17.80 6.40
N LEU A 45 6.20 18.00 6.21
CA LEU A 45 7.01 17.17 5.31
C LEU A 45 7.04 15.71 5.79
N THR A 46 7.25 15.49 7.09
CA THR A 46 7.27 14.14 7.67
C THR A 46 5.90 13.46 7.55
N GLY A 47 4.82 14.19 7.82
CA GLY A 47 3.46 13.71 7.64
C GLY A 47 3.15 13.35 6.19
N GLY A 48 3.64 14.13 5.22
CA GLY A 48 3.51 13.83 3.80
C GLY A 48 4.20 12.54 3.37
N VAL A 49 5.44 12.32 3.82
CA VAL A 49 6.16 11.05 3.55
C VAL A 49 5.43 9.86 4.19
N PHE A 50 5.01 10.00 5.45
CA PHE A 50 4.27 8.96 6.14
C PHE A 50 2.94 8.64 5.43
N TYR A 51 2.22 9.65 4.95
CA TYR A 51 1.00 9.47 4.18
C TYR A 51 1.22 8.64 2.92
N LEU A 52 2.25 8.96 2.13
CA LEU A 52 2.57 8.21 0.91
C LEU A 52 2.93 6.75 1.20
N LEU A 53 3.75 6.51 2.23
CA LEU A 53 4.09 5.15 2.66
C LEU A 53 2.86 4.38 3.12
N TRP A 54 1.97 5.05 3.85
CA TRP A 54 0.73 4.46 4.31
C TRP A 54 -0.17 4.07 3.13
N THR A 55 -0.38 4.96 2.17
CA THR A 55 -1.28 4.68 1.03
C THR A 55 -0.73 3.58 0.12
N GLU A 56 0.57 3.59 -0.15
CA GLU A 56 1.17 2.70 -1.15
C GLU A 56 1.55 1.33 -0.62
N VAL A 57 1.97 1.21 0.64
CA VAL A 57 2.55 -0.04 1.18
C VAL A 57 1.69 -0.63 2.27
N ILE A 58 1.34 0.17 3.28
CA ILE A 58 0.75 -0.35 4.52
C ILE A 58 -0.76 -0.49 4.41
N SER A 59 -1.42 0.31 3.57
CA SER A 59 -2.88 0.31 3.49
C SER A 59 -3.40 -1.06 3.04
N PRO A 60 -4.50 -1.57 3.62
CA PRO A 60 -5.15 -2.78 3.14
C PRO A 60 -5.62 -2.71 1.67
N ASN A 61 -5.64 -1.50 1.12
CA ASN A 61 -5.94 -1.22 -0.28
C ASN A 61 -4.71 -1.29 -1.19
N SER A 62 -3.51 -1.46 -0.64
CA SER A 62 -2.27 -1.61 -1.42
C SER A 62 -2.24 -2.92 -2.20
N LYS A 63 -1.62 -2.87 -3.37
CA LYS A 63 -1.31 -4.04 -4.22
C LYS A 63 -0.45 -5.07 -3.48
N THR A 64 0.47 -4.59 -2.64
CA THR A 64 1.40 -5.46 -1.88
C THR A 64 0.67 -6.26 -0.80
N TRP A 65 -0.21 -5.60 -0.04
CA TRP A 65 -1.08 -6.27 0.93
C TRP A 65 -1.97 -7.34 0.29
N GLN A 66 -2.57 -7.04 -0.88
CA GLN A 66 -3.40 -8.02 -1.60
C GLN A 66 -2.61 -9.22 -2.10
N PHE A 67 -1.36 -9.00 -2.54
CA PHE A 67 -0.45 -10.08 -2.92
C PHE A 67 -0.11 -10.96 -1.71
N GLU A 68 0.31 -10.38 -0.58
CA GLU A 68 0.66 -11.15 0.62
C GLU A 68 -0.54 -11.93 1.16
N LYS A 69 -1.73 -11.32 1.15
CA LYS A 69 -2.99 -11.98 1.52
C LYS A 69 -3.29 -13.17 0.61
N ALA A 70 -3.13 -13.03 -0.70
CA ALA A 70 -3.33 -14.12 -1.66
C ALA A 70 -2.30 -15.25 -1.48
N VAL A 71 -1.03 -14.91 -1.27
CA VAL A 71 0.03 -15.89 -0.98
C VAL A 71 -0.25 -16.65 0.31
N GLY A 72 -0.68 -15.95 1.37
CA GLY A 72 -1.10 -16.57 2.63
C GLY A 72 -2.23 -17.57 2.41
N ARG A 73 -3.26 -17.20 1.64
CA ARG A 73 -4.37 -18.10 1.33
C ARG A 73 -3.97 -19.36 0.57
N ILE A 74 -3.03 -19.25 -0.36
CA ILE A 74 -2.50 -20.41 -1.09
C ILE A 74 -1.69 -21.31 -0.17
N LYS A 75 -0.90 -20.72 0.71
CA LYS A 75 -0.09 -21.43 1.70
C LYS A 75 -0.92 -22.14 2.78
N ASP A 76 -2.12 -21.65 3.03
CA ASP A 76 -3.03 -22.20 4.04
C ASP A 76 -3.97 -23.28 3.48
N ASP A 77 -4.17 -23.35 2.16
CA ASP A 77 -5.02 -24.37 1.52
C ASP A 77 -4.26 -25.71 1.38
N PRO A 78 -4.76 -26.82 1.99
CA PRO A 78 -4.13 -28.13 1.91
C PRO A 78 -4.01 -28.66 0.47
N ARG A 79 -4.92 -28.27 -0.44
CA ARG A 79 -4.89 -28.67 -1.85
C ARG A 79 -3.69 -28.08 -2.57
N CYS A 80 -3.33 -26.85 -2.23
CA CYS A 80 -2.18 -26.17 -2.82
C CYS A 80 -0.87 -26.71 -2.24
N THR A 81 -0.80 -26.94 -0.91
CA THR A 81 0.39 -27.52 -0.28
C THR A 81 0.64 -28.98 -0.74
N ALA A 82 -0.41 -29.74 -1.05
CA ALA A 82 -0.24 -31.10 -1.58
C ALA A 82 0.46 -31.12 -2.95
N VAL A 83 0.30 -30.06 -3.76
CA VAL A 83 0.88 -29.97 -5.11
C VAL A 83 2.22 -29.23 -5.12
N LEU A 84 2.36 -28.18 -4.30
CA LEU A 84 3.55 -27.32 -4.27
C LEU A 84 4.58 -27.80 -3.24
N GLY A 85 4.14 -28.35 -2.11
CA GLY A 85 4.98 -28.76 -0.98
C GLY A 85 4.61 -28.07 0.33
N GLU A 86 5.49 -28.20 1.32
CA GLU A 86 5.25 -27.66 2.67
C GLU A 86 5.24 -26.13 2.69
N ARG A 87 4.34 -25.54 3.49
CA ARG A 87 4.10 -24.08 3.61
C ARG A 87 5.36 -23.22 3.70
N GLY A 88 6.36 -23.66 4.46
CA GLY A 88 7.61 -22.92 4.69
C GLY A 88 8.54 -22.86 3.49
N GLN A 89 8.40 -23.79 2.54
CA GLN A 89 9.27 -23.92 1.36
C GLN A 89 8.68 -23.30 0.10
N ILE A 90 7.45 -22.77 0.18
CA ILE A 90 6.77 -22.12 -0.94
C ILE A 90 7.24 -20.66 -1.06
N ALA A 91 7.95 -20.35 -2.13
CA ALA A 91 8.33 -19.00 -2.52
C ALA A 91 7.32 -18.42 -3.51
N ALA A 92 7.03 -17.12 -3.41
CA ALA A 92 6.17 -16.40 -4.36
C ALA A 92 6.91 -15.18 -4.88
N PHE A 93 6.83 -14.94 -6.18
CA PHE A 93 7.51 -13.83 -6.84
C PHE A 93 6.75 -13.32 -8.07
N GLY A 94 6.98 -12.05 -8.43
CA GLY A 94 6.41 -11.45 -9.64
C GLY A 94 7.08 -11.95 -10.93
N ASP A 95 6.81 -11.28 -12.03
CA ASP A 95 7.31 -11.70 -13.33
C ASP A 95 8.80 -11.38 -13.50
N SER A 96 9.53 -12.27 -14.18
CA SER A 96 10.91 -12.00 -14.56
C SER A 96 10.95 -10.85 -15.56
N THR A 97 11.67 -9.79 -15.22
CA THR A 97 11.97 -8.74 -16.19
C THR A 97 12.94 -9.32 -17.24
N GLY A 98 12.73 -9.08 -18.53
CA GLY A 98 13.57 -9.62 -19.62
C GLY A 98 15.05 -9.20 -19.62
N SER A 99 15.47 -8.37 -18.65
CA SER A 99 16.86 -8.03 -18.41
C SER A 99 17.50 -9.02 -17.45
N ARG A 100 18.59 -9.67 -17.88
CA ARG A 100 19.40 -10.59 -17.04
C ARG A 100 19.99 -9.92 -15.80
N TRP A 101 20.08 -8.59 -15.78
CA TRP A 101 20.60 -7.83 -14.65
C TRP A 101 19.49 -7.37 -13.69
N SER A 102 18.22 -7.35 -14.13
CA SER A 102 17.12 -7.01 -13.25
C SER A 102 16.75 -8.20 -12.37
N ARG A 103 17.18 -8.15 -11.10
CA ARG A 103 16.74 -9.09 -10.06
C ARG A 103 15.36 -8.74 -9.51
N ASN A 104 14.85 -7.55 -9.83
CA ASN A 104 13.51 -7.15 -9.43
C ASN A 104 12.49 -7.94 -10.24
N LYS A 105 11.59 -8.61 -9.53
CA LYS A 105 10.45 -9.36 -10.08
C LYS A 105 9.16 -8.61 -9.73
N PRO A 106 8.84 -7.51 -10.45
CA PRO A 106 7.63 -6.75 -10.16
C PRO A 106 6.40 -7.63 -10.36
N ILE A 107 5.41 -7.44 -9.50
CA ILE A 107 4.18 -8.21 -9.58
C ILE A 107 3.30 -7.61 -10.68
N ALA A 108 2.82 -8.44 -11.61
CA ALA A 108 1.92 -7.99 -12.66
C ALA A 108 0.56 -7.66 -12.05
N THR A 109 0.29 -6.38 -11.86
CA THR A 109 -0.97 -5.88 -11.32
C THR A 109 -1.61 -4.89 -12.28
N THR A 110 -2.87 -5.15 -12.66
CA THR A 110 -3.69 -4.24 -13.44
C THR A 110 -4.91 -3.86 -12.61
N VAL A 111 -5.19 -2.56 -12.50
CA VAL A 111 -6.40 -2.04 -11.85
C VAL A 111 -7.24 -1.34 -12.91
N GLU A 112 -8.45 -1.84 -13.13
CA GLU A 112 -9.40 -1.33 -14.12
C GLU A 112 -10.66 -0.87 -13.39
N LYS A 113 -11.28 0.21 -13.86
CA LYS A 113 -12.56 0.68 -13.33
C LYS A 113 -13.67 0.31 -14.31
N ASP A 114 -14.69 -0.37 -13.81
CA ASP A 114 -15.88 -0.73 -14.58
C ASP A 114 -16.79 0.50 -14.80
N ASN A 115 -17.69 0.40 -15.77
CA ASN A 115 -18.69 1.41 -16.08
C ASN A 115 -19.63 1.71 -14.89
N LEU A 116 -19.78 0.75 -13.98
CA LEU A 116 -20.52 0.89 -12.73
C LEU A 116 -19.70 1.55 -11.60
N GLY A 117 -18.47 2.01 -11.89
CA GLY A 117 -17.61 2.66 -10.92
C GLY A 117 -16.91 1.72 -9.93
N ARG A 118 -17.06 0.40 -10.09
CA ARG A 118 -16.38 -0.65 -9.31
C ARG A 118 -14.94 -0.81 -9.80
N GLU A 119 -14.00 -1.04 -8.89
CA GLU A 119 -12.60 -1.28 -9.26
C GLU A 119 -12.33 -2.78 -9.32
N HIS A 120 -11.74 -3.24 -10.41
CA HIS A 120 -11.28 -4.61 -10.59
C HIS A 120 -9.77 -4.63 -10.55
N MET A 121 -9.20 -5.43 -9.66
CA MET A 121 -7.77 -5.66 -9.58
C MET A 121 -7.48 -7.07 -10.07
N LYS A 122 -6.62 -7.17 -11.08
CA LYS A 122 -6.09 -8.42 -11.62
C LYS A 122 -4.63 -8.51 -11.23
N LEU A 123 -4.26 -9.57 -10.54
CA LEU A 123 -2.90 -9.84 -10.08
C LEU A 123 -2.47 -11.20 -10.60
N SER A 124 -1.29 -11.27 -11.21
CA SER A 124 -0.67 -12.54 -11.57
C SER A 124 0.74 -12.61 -11.01
N PHE A 125 1.07 -13.76 -10.42
CA PHE A 125 2.39 -14.00 -9.85
C PHE A 125 2.75 -15.48 -9.92
N HIS A 126 4.04 -15.74 -9.82
CA HIS A 126 4.60 -17.08 -9.85
C HIS A 126 4.80 -17.61 -8.43
N VAL A 127 4.59 -18.92 -8.28
CA VAL A 127 4.79 -19.64 -7.02
C VAL A 127 5.68 -20.84 -7.30
N GLU A 128 6.68 -21.05 -6.46
CA GLU A 128 7.64 -22.13 -6.57
C GLU A 128 7.72 -22.85 -5.23
N GLY A 129 7.48 -24.16 -5.25
CA GLY A 129 7.69 -25.04 -4.11
C GLY A 129 8.63 -26.19 -4.46
N PRO A 130 9.00 -27.01 -3.47
CA PRO A 130 9.93 -28.13 -3.65
C PRO A 130 9.42 -29.18 -4.64
N LEU A 131 8.10 -29.34 -4.78
CA LEU A 131 7.50 -30.34 -5.66
C LEU A 131 7.29 -29.78 -7.06
N ASN A 132 6.71 -28.58 -7.15
CA ASN A 132 6.28 -27.98 -8.41
C ASN A 132 6.31 -26.45 -8.38
N SER A 133 6.28 -25.87 -9.57
CA SER A 133 6.08 -24.43 -9.80
C SER A 133 4.76 -24.17 -10.52
N GLY A 134 4.09 -23.07 -10.20
CA GLY A 134 2.83 -22.67 -10.80
C GLY A 134 2.67 -21.16 -10.95
N ILE A 135 1.58 -20.77 -11.58
CA ILE A 135 1.14 -19.38 -11.73
C ILE A 135 -0.18 -19.22 -11.00
N VAL A 136 -0.28 -18.13 -10.24
CA VAL A 136 -1.49 -17.75 -9.54
C VAL A 136 -2.14 -16.61 -10.28
N HIS A 137 -3.44 -16.74 -10.50
CA HIS A 137 -4.28 -15.68 -11.01
C HIS A 137 -5.27 -15.27 -9.93
N VAL A 138 -5.20 -13.99 -9.57
CA VAL A 138 -6.14 -13.35 -8.65
C VAL A 138 -6.93 -12.31 -9.41
N HIS A 139 -8.23 -12.34 -9.25
CA HIS A 139 -9.13 -11.28 -9.68
C HIS A 139 -9.96 -10.88 -8.47
N SER A 140 -9.79 -9.64 -8.03
CA SER A 140 -10.59 -9.06 -6.96
C SER A 140 -11.41 -7.88 -7.47
N LEU A 141 -12.51 -7.63 -6.78
CA LEU A 141 -13.42 -6.53 -7.01
C LEU A 141 -13.55 -5.71 -5.74
N LYS A 142 -13.57 -4.39 -5.92
CA LYS A 142 -13.90 -3.43 -4.88
C LYS A 142 -15.21 -2.73 -5.25
N PRO A 143 -16.30 -3.01 -4.50
CA PRO A 143 -17.58 -2.33 -4.71
C PRO A 143 -17.46 -0.83 -4.46
N GLN A 144 -18.26 -0.04 -5.17
CA GLN A 144 -18.33 1.40 -4.93
C GLN A 144 -18.89 1.66 -3.53
N GLY A 145 -18.09 2.30 -2.66
CA GLY A 145 -18.46 2.59 -1.27
C GLY A 145 -17.98 1.57 -0.25
N SER A 146 -17.40 0.44 -0.67
CA SER A 146 -16.67 -0.47 0.22
C SER A 146 -15.17 -0.16 0.22
N TYR A 147 -14.53 -0.35 1.36
CA TYR A 147 -13.08 -0.28 1.50
C TYR A 147 -12.40 -1.63 1.36
N GLU A 148 -13.18 -2.72 1.28
CA GLU A 148 -12.67 -4.09 1.22
C GLU A 148 -12.66 -4.65 -0.20
N TRP A 149 -11.63 -5.44 -0.48
CA TRP A 149 -11.49 -6.19 -1.72
C TRP A 149 -12.10 -7.59 -1.55
N GLU A 150 -13.03 -7.92 -2.44
CA GLU A 150 -13.66 -9.24 -2.53
C GLU A 150 -12.99 -10.05 -3.65
N TYR A 151 -12.65 -11.32 -3.40
CA TYR A 151 -12.06 -12.18 -4.43
C TYR A 151 -13.15 -12.70 -5.36
N LEU A 152 -13.09 -12.33 -6.64
CA LEU A 152 -13.91 -12.94 -7.68
C LEU A 152 -13.35 -14.30 -8.09
N LEU A 153 -12.02 -14.37 -8.22
CA LEU A 153 -11.32 -15.58 -8.59
C LEU A 153 -9.96 -15.62 -7.90
N LEU A 154 -9.69 -16.69 -7.18
CA LEU A 154 -8.35 -17.05 -6.73
C LEU A 154 -8.07 -18.47 -7.21
N ALA A 155 -7.13 -18.60 -8.14
CA ALA A 155 -6.79 -19.89 -8.70
C ALA A 155 -5.29 -20.08 -8.92
N LEU A 156 -4.86 -21.30 -8.64
CA LEU A 156 -3.50 -21.78 -8.84
C LEU A 156 -3.49 -22.72 -10.06
N ASP A 157 -2.61 -22.43 -11.01
CA ASP A 157 -2.33 -23.26 -12.16
C ASP A 157 -0.93 -23.87 -12.02
N VAL A 158 -0.83 -25.19 -12.03
CA VAL A 158 0.43 -25.92 -11.91
C VAL A 158 0.56 -26.83 -13.11
N LYS A 159 1.74 -26.81 -13.75
CA LYS A 159 2.01 -27.65 -14.92
C LYS A 159 1.77 -29.13 -14.57
N GLY A 160 0.92 -29.79 -15.34
CA GLY A 160 0.61 -31.22 -15.17
C GLY A 160 -0.47 -31.54 -14.12
N HIS A 161 -1.03 -30.52 -13.43
CA HIS A 161 -2.15 -30.69 -12.52
C HIS A 161 -3.38 -29.94 -13.00
N THR A 162 -4.56 -30.34 -12.52
CA THR A 162 -5.79 -29.59 -12.77
C THR A 162 -5.74 -28.26 -12.00
N ARG A 163 -6.23 -27.18 -12.64
CA ARG A 163 -6.31 -25.85 -12.03
C ARG A 163 -7.09 -25.91 -10.72
N ILE A 164 -6.45 -25.52 -9.62
CA ILE A 164 -7.06 -25.48 -8.30
C ILE A 164 -7.71 -24.10 -8.13
N VAL A 165 -9.03 -24.08 -7.94
CA VAL A 165 -9.79 -22.85 -7.68
C VAL A 165 -10.11 -22.81 -6.19
N LEU A 166 -9.53 -21.83 -5.48
CA LEU A 166 -9.72 -21.67 -4.04
C LEU A 166 -11.02 -20.92 -3.76
N GLU A 167 -11.19 -19.77 -4.42
CA GLU A 167 -12.35 -18.92 -4.27
C GLU A 167 -12.88 -18.55 -5.66
N ARG A 168 -14.19 -18.72 -5.84
CA ARG A 168 -14.92 -18.28 -7.03
C ARG A 168 -16.22 -17.63 -6.58
N HIS A 169 -16.24 -16.31 -6.58
CA HIS A 169 -17.49 -15.57 -6.46
C HIS A 169 -18.05 -15.36 -7.87
N THR A 170 -19.11 -16.10 -8.19
CA THR A 170 -19.90 -15.82 -9.39
C THR A 170 -20.66 -14.52 -9.14
N GLU A 171 -20.28 -13.43 -9.82
CA GLU A 171 -21.19 -12.28 -9.93
C GLU A 171 -22.51 -12.81 -10.52
N LYS A 172 -23.58 -12.75 -9.73
CA LYS A 172 -24.93 -12.95 -10.26
C LYS A 172 -25.21 -11.77 -11.17
N ASN A 173 -24.78 -11.84 -12.42
CA ASN A 173 -25.25 -10.93 -13.45
C ASN A 173 -26.78 -11.05 -13.48
N PRO A 174 -27.55 -9.99 -13.19
CA PRO A 174 -28.98 -10.02 -13.50
C PRO A 174 -29.04 -10.25 -15.01
N LEU A 175 -29.57 -11.42 -15.38
CA LEU A 175 -29.61 -11.95 -16.73
C LEU A 175 -29.91 -10.84 -17.73
N SER A 176 -28.91 -10.45 -18.54
CA SER A 176 -29.15 -9.67 -19.74
C SER A 176 -29.77 -10.60 -20.78
N LEU A 177 -31.01 -11.02 -20.56
CA LEU A 177 -31.82 -11.60 -21.61
C LEU A 177 -32.16 -10.45 -22.57
N LEU A 178 -31.60 -10.51 -23.78
CA LEU A 178 -31.95 -9.64 -24.92
C LEU A 178 -31.45 -8.19 -24.84
N GLY A 179 -30.22 -7.96 -24.37
CA GLY A 179 -29.55 -6.66 -24.55
C GLY A 179 -30.12 -5.49 -23.74
N VAL A 180 -31.12 -5.73 -22.90
CA VAL A 180 -31.70 -4.71 -22.00
C VAL A 180 -31.17 -4.92 -20.59
N ARG A 181 -30.45 -3.92 -20.06
CA ARG A 181 -30.10 -3.82 -18.64
C ARG A 181 -31.21 -3.07 -17.92
N TRP A 182 -32.06 -3.80 -17.19
CA TRP A 182 -33.01 -3.18 -16.27
C TRP A 182 -32.25 -2.67 -15.04
N ARG A 183 -32.46 -1.38 -14.72
CA ARG A 183 -31.85 -0.66 -13.60
C ARG A 183 -32.52 -1.02 -12.28
#